data_AF-A0A822AI59-F1
#
_entry.id   AF-A0A822AI59-F1
#
_cell.length_a   1.000
_cell.length_b   1.000
_cell.length_c   1.000
_cell.angle_alpha   90.00
_cell.angle_beta   90.00
_cell.angle_gamma   90.00
#
_symmetry.space_group_name_H-M   'P 1'
#
loop_
_entity.id
_entity.type
_entity.pdbx_description
1 polymer ?
#
loop_
_entity_poly.entity_id
_entity_poly.type
_entity_poly.pdbx_seq_one_letter_code
_entity_poly.pdbx_strand_id
1 'polypeptide(L)'
;MDENESVKQCLRSNCLLAGLKQKNVVVLIRENYLSDQMIKQLYIFTCEGTYPGLYSNEELIRIAAALSPSLPTTRRVMKTNAVLKTFYARIRKRLHLVILENSQQPRHVGLLSSCYVDEYKNWTVDEIMSIAQYWMTNKI
;
A
#
# COMPACT_ATOMS: atom_id res chain seq x y z
N MET A 1 18.84 9.67 -3.33
CA MET A 1 17.53 9.45 -3.97
C MET A 1 16.51 9.68 -2.87
N ASP A 2 15.52 10.55 -3.07
CA ASP A 2 14.52 10.88 -2.03
C ASP A 2 13.75 9.61 -1.66
N GLU A 3 13.84 9.18 -0.39
CA GLU A 3 13.21 7.95 0.10
C GLU A 3 11.70 7.97 -0.13
N ASN A 4 11.07 9.16 -0.07
CA ASN A 4 9.66 9.31 -0.35
C ASN A 4 9.29 8.99 -1.80
N GLU A 5 10.18 9.28 -2.77
CA GLU A 5 9.97 8.94 -4.17
C GLU A 5 10.06 7.43 -4.42
N SER A 6 10.94 6.74 -3.68
CA SER A 6 11.01 5.27 -3.74
C SER A 6 9.71 4.61 -3.27
N VAL A 7 9.12 5.13 -2.19
CA VAL A 7 7.82 4.67 -1.66
C VAL A 7 6.71 4.95 -2.67
N LYS A 8 6.65 6.16 -3.25
CA LYS A 8 5.67 6.49 -4.31
C LYS A 8 5.77 5.53 -5.49
N GLN A 9 6.98 5.27 -5.98
CA GLN A 9 7.20 4.37 -7.11
C GLN A 9 6.77 2.93 -6.79
N CYS A 10 7.06 2.47 -5.57
CA CYS A 10 6.61 1.16 -5.08
C CYS A 10 5.07 1.09 -5.05
N LEU A 11 4.41 2.09 -4.47
CA LEU A 11 2.95 2.16 -4.41
C LEU A 11 2.32 2.16 -5.81
N ARG A 12 2.81 3.01 -6.72
CA ARG A 12 2.32 3.10 -8.10
C ARG A 12 2.37 1.76 -8.81
N SER A 13 3.51 1.08 -8.75
CA SER A 13 3.72 -0.21 -9.40
C SER A 13 2.75 -1.27 -8.89
N ASN A 14 2.56 -1.31 -7.56
CA ASN A 14 1.64 -2.24 -6.90
C ASN A 14 0.17 -1.89 -7.14
N CYS A 15 -0.17 -0.61 -7.25
CA CYS A 15 -1.51 -0.16 -7.62
C CYS A 15 -1.91 -0.62 -9.02
N LEU A 16 -0.97 -0.67 -9.98
CA LEU A 16 -1.26 -1.22 -11.31
C LEU A 16 -1.57 -2.72 -11.24
N LEU A 17 -0.85 -3.47 -10.39
CA LEU A 17 -1.14 -4.90 -10.17
C LEU A 17 -2.52 -5.09 -9.52
N ALA A 18 -2.86 -4.28 -8.51
CA ALA A 18 -4.12 -4.38 -7.79
C ALA A 18 -5.32 -3.87 -8.60
N GLY A 19 -5.20 -2.70 -9.24
CA GLY A 19 -6.30 -2.03 -9.91
C GLY A 19 -6.54 -2.48 -11.36
N LEU A 20 -5.48 -2.74 -12.13
CA LEU A 20 -5.60 -3.21 -13.53
C LEU A 20 -5.66 -4.73 -13.59
N LYS A 21 -4.67 -5.42 -12.99
CA LYS A 21 -4.56 -6.89 -13.06
C LYS A 21 -5.41 -7.60 -12.01
N GLN A 22 -6.05 -6.87 -11.10
CA GLN A 22 -6.91 -7.42 -10.04
C GLN A 22 -6.22 -8.45 -9.14
N LYS A 23 -4.89 -8.32 -8.95
CA LYS A 23 -4.14 -9.17 -8.03
C LYS A 23 -4.26 -8.65 -6.60
N ASN A 24 -4.28 -9.56 -5.63
CA ASN A 24 -4.14 -9.18 -4.22
C ASN A 24 -2.66 -8.90 -3.95
N VAL A 25 -2.38 -7.78 -3.30
CA VAL A 25 -1.03 -7.26 -3.09
C VAL A 25 -0.89 -6.81 -1.65
N VAL A 26 0.24 -7.15 -1.02
CA VAL A 26 0.63 -6.63 0.28
C VAL A 26 1.91 -5.84 0.08
N VAL A 27 1.94 -4.60 0.56
CA VAL A 27 3.13 -3.75 0.55
C VAL A 27 3.59 -3.56 1.98
N LEU A 28 4.79 -4.06 2.27
CA LEU A 28 5.45 -3.88 3.55
C LEU A 28 6.35 -2.65 3.50
N ILE A 29 6.15 -1.72 4.43
CA ILE A 29 6.90 -0.48 4.53
C ILE A 29 7.46 -0.38 5.95
N ARG A 30 8.75 -0.07 6.09
CA ARG A 30 9.34 0.21 7.40
C ARG A 30 9.25 1.70 7.71
N GLU A 31 8.95 2.04 8.95
CA GLU A 31 8.76 3.42 9.44
C GLU A 31 9.96 4.33 9.13
N ASN A 32 11.19 3.79 9.17
CA ASN A 32 12.40 4.57 8.94
C ASN A 32 12.49 5.22 7.54
N TYR A 33 11.65 4.81 6.59
CA TYR A 33 11.56 5.40 5.25
C TYR A 33 10.40 6.40 5.11
N LEU A 34 9.70 6.72 6.18
CA LEU A 34 8.46 7.49 6.15
C LEU A 34 8.61 8.84 6.87
N SER A 35 8.55 9.91 6.09
CA SER A 35 8.34 11.25 6.62
C SER A 35 6.91 11.43 7.13
N ASP A 36 6.68 12.37 8.06
CA ASP A 36 5.33 12.72 8.54
C ASP A 36 4.37 13.09 7.40
N GLN A 37 4.90 13.74 6.35
CA GLN A 37 4.14 14.06 5.16
C GLN A 37 3.72 12.80 4.39
N MET A 38 4.64 11.85 4.19
CA MET A 38 4.32 10.58 3.54
C MET A 38 3.25 9.82 4.33
N ILE A 39 3.30 9.87 5.66
CA ILE A 39 2.34 9.15 6.49
C ILE A 39 0.93 9.73 6.35
N LYS A 40 0.80 11.06 6.27
CA LYS A 40 -0.48 11.71 5.92
C LYS A 40 -0.96 11.28 4.53
N GLN A 41 -0.05 11.17 3.56
CA GLN A 41 -0.40 10.69 2.21
C GLN A 41 -0.86 9.22 2.23
N LEU A 42 -0.20 8.36 3.01
CA LEU A 42 -0.59 6.97 3.20
C LEU A 42 -1.96 6.84 3.88
N TYR A 43 -2.30 7.71 4.84
CA TYR A 43 -3.64 7.75 5.41
C TYR A 43 -4.71 8.11 4.36
N ILE A 44 -4.45 9.13 3.53
CA ILE A 44 -5.38 9.44 2.42
C ILE A 44 -5.47 8.25 1.46
N PHE A 45 -4.34 7.60 1.18
CA PHE A 45 -4.26 6.44 0.32
C PHE A 45 -5.09 5.26 0.83
N THR A 46 -5.07 4.93 2.12
CA THR A 46 -5.86 3.82 2.66
C THR A 46 -7.37 4.08 2.52
N CYS A 47 -7.79 5.33 2.64
CA CYS A 47 -9.19 5.74 2.48
C CYS A 47 -9.65 5.78 1.01
N GLU A 48 -8.82 6.34 0.13
CA GLU A 48 -9.20 6.72 -1.24
C GLU A 48 -8.60 5.83 -2.33
N GLY A 49 -7.57 5.02 -2.03
CA GLY A 49 -6.80 4.24 -3.01
C GLY A 49 -5.88 5.10 -3.89
N THR A 50 -5.72 6.37 -3.55
CA THR A 50 -4.86 7.36 -4.22
C THR A 50 -4.64 8.57 -3.30
N TYR A 51 -3.77 9.50 -3.71
CA TYR A 51 -3.61 10.82 -3.09
C TYR A 51 -3.02 11.82 -4.09
N PRO A 52 -3.12 13.14 -3.84
CA PRO A 52 -2.57 14.15 -4.75
C PRO A 52 -1.08 13.95 -5.03
N GLY A 53 -0.72 13.89 -6.31
CA GLY A 53 0.66 13.72 -6.75
C GLY A 53 1.15 12.27 -6.83
N LEU A 54 0.32 11.25 -6.54
CA LEU A 54 0.70 9.86 -6.74
C LEU A 54 0.84 9.50 -8.24
N TYR A 55 -0.01 10.06 -9.09
CA TYR A 55 -0.01 9.85 -10.54
C TYR A 55 0.06 11.18 -11.27
N SER A 56 0.78 11.21 -12.40
CA SER A 56 0.69 12.33 -13.34
C SER A 56 -0.62 12.26 -14.15
N ASN A 57 -1.02 13.37 -14.77
CA ASN A 57 -2.22 13.39 -15.62
C ASN A 57 -2.09 12.43 -16.80
N GLU A 58 -0.91 12.32 -17.41
CA GLU A 58 -0.62 11.40 -18.50
C GLU A 58 -0.79 9.95 -18.07
N GLU A 59 -0.38 9.62 -16.84
CA GLU A 59 -0.58 8.28 -16.28
C GLU A 59 -2.04 7.94 -16.04
N LEU A 60 -2.81 8.88 -15.51
CA LEU A 60 -4.24 8.69 -15.29
C LEU A 60 -4.98 8.43 -16.61
N ILE A 61 -4.61 9.14 -17.67
CA ILE A 61 -5.14 8.90 -19.03
C ILE A 61 -4.78 7.49 -19.52
N ARG A 62 -3.53 7.05 -19.32
CA ARG A 62 -3.09 5.69 -19.69
C ARG A 62 -3.83 4.60 -18.91
N ILE A 63 -3.99 4.78 -17.60
CA ILE A 63 -4.73 3.85 -16.72
C ILE A 63 -6.19 3.75 -17.16
N ALA A 64 -6.85 4.89 -17.42
CA ALA A 64 -8.23 4.92 -17.88
C ALA A 64 -8.39 4.23 -19.25
N ALA A 65 -7.44 4.44 -20.17
CA ALA A 65 -7.43 3.76 -21.47
C ALA A 65 -7.28 2.23 -21.31
N ALA A 66 -6.41 1.76 -20.41
CA ALA A 66 -6.19 0.34 -20.16
C ALA A 66 -7.42 -0.36 -19.55
N LEU A 67 -8.21 0.35 -18.74
CA LEU A 67 -9.45 -0.16 -18.13
C LEU A 67 -10.64 -0.20 -19.08
N SER A 68 -10.58 0.52 -20.20
CA SER A 68 -11.69 0.70 -21.13
C SER A 68 -11.20 0.74 -22.58
N PRO A 69 -10.58 -0.36 -23.06
CA PRO A 69 -9.94 -0.39 -24.38
C PRO A 69 -10.93 -0.19 -25.53
N SER A 70 -12.20 -0.59 -25.34
CA SER A 70 -13.26 -0.57 -26.35
C SER A 70 -14.04 0.75 -26.48
N LEU A 71 -13.80 1.75 -25.61
CA LEU A 71 -14.54 3.02 -25.67
C LEU A 71 -13.92 3.99 -26.69
N PRO A 72 -14.72 4.59 -27.61
CA PRO A 72 -14.27 5.64 -28.52
C PRO A 72 -13.66 6.83 -27.77
N THR A 73 -12.61 7.43 -28.34
CA THR A 73 -11.76 8.46 -27.72
C THR A 73 -12.53 9.67 -27.18
N THR A 74 -13.60 10.09 -27.87
CA THR A 74 -14.46 11.22 -27.50
C THR A 74 -15.34 10.96 -26.28
N ARG A 75 -15.82 9.73 -26.06
CA ARG A 75 -16.55 9.35 -24.83
C ARG A 75 -15.62 9.00 -23.66
N ARG A 76 -14.33 8.79 -23.94
CA ARG A 76 -13.32 8.39 -22.96
C ARG A 76 -13.03 9.51 -21.96
N VAL A 77 -12.88 10.74 -22.43
CA VAL A 77 -12.59 11.92 -21.58
C VAL A 77 -13.70 12.20 -20.56
N MET A 78 -14.97 12.12 -20.97
CA MET A 78 -16.11 12.33 -20.04
C MET A 78 -16.28 11.19 -19.02
N LYS A 79 -15.76 9.99 -19.31
CA LYS A 79 -15.85 8.83 -18.41
C LYS A 79 -14.57 8.55 -17.63
N THR A 80 -13.47 9.27 -17.88
CA THR A 80 -12.17 9.07 -17.20
C THR A 80 -12.33 9.03 -15.69
N ASN A 81 -13.04 10.00 -15.09
CA ASN A 81 -13.25 10.05 -13.65
C ASN A 81 -14.04 8.85 -13.12
N ALA A 82 -15.06 8.39 -13.84
CA ALA A 82 -15.85 7.22 -13.45
C ALA A 82 -15.03 5.92 -13.55
N VAL A 83 -14.21 5.79 -14.58
CA VAL A 83 -13.31 4.65 -14.78
C VAL A 83 -12.22 4.63 -13.69
N LEU A 84 -11.64 5.77 -13.37
CA LEU A 84 -10.64 5.90 -12.29
C LEU A 84 -11.24 5.62 -10.91
N LYS A 85 -12.50 6.02 -10.63
CA LYS A 85 -13.19 5.60 -9.40
C LYS A 85 -13.24 4.08 -9.26
N THR A 86 -13.47 3.36 -10.36
CA THR A 86 -13.46 1.89 -10.36
C THR A 86 -12.05 1.35 -10.10
N PHE A 87 -11.02 1.97 -10.68
CA PHE A 87 -9.62 1.63 -10.41
C PHE A 87 -9.26 1.76 -8.93
N TYR A 88 -9.56 2.89 -8.32
CA TYR A 88 -9.27 3.15 -6.91
C TYR A 88 -10.07 2.25 -5.97
N ALA A 89 -11.33 1.95 -6.30
CA ALA A 89 -12.12 0.97 -5.55
C ALA A 89 -11.49 -0.43 -5.58
N ARG A 90 -10.91 -0.85 -6.72
CA ARG A 90 -10.18 -2.12 -6.82
C ARG A 90 -8.89 -2.12 -6.00
N ILE A 91 -8.16 -1.01 -5.97
CA ILE A 91 -6.95 -0.85 -5.13
C ILE A 91 -7.32 -1.05 -3.67
N ARG A 92 -8.31 -0.33 -3.15
CA ARG A 92 -8.72 -0.43 -1.73
C ARG A 92 -9.17 -1.83 -1.33
N LYS A 93 -9.73 -2.61 -2.26
CA LYS A 93 -10.16 -3.99 -2.00
C LYS A 93 -9.02 -5.00 -1.99
N ARG A 94 -7.90 -4.70 -2.65
CA ARG A 94 -6.90 -5.71 -3.01
C ARG A 94 -5.48 -5.38 -2.59
N LEU A 95 -5.19 -4.12 -2.29
CA LEU A 95 -3.89 -3.68 -1.85
C LEU A 95 -3.96 -3.37 -0.36
N HIS A 96 -3.17 -4.11 0.42
CA HIS A 96 -3.05 -3.92 1.87
C HIS A 96 -1.67 -3.35 2.18
N LEU A 97 -1.65 -2.34 3.03
CA LEU A 97 -0.41 -1.76 3.54
C LEU A 97 -0.12 -2.35 4.92
N VAL A 98 1.13 -2.74 5.13
CA VAL A 98 1.66 -3.14 6.43
C VAL A 98 2.81 -2.19 6.75
N ILE A 99 2.65 -1.40 7.81
CA ILE A 99 3.66 -0.45 8.26
C ILE A 99 4.33 -1.05 9.50
N LEU A 100 5.63 -1.30 9.42
CA LEU A 100 6.44 -1.75 10.54
C LEU A 100 6.95 -0.54 11.30
N GLU A 101 6.34 -0.28 12.45
CA GLU A 101 6.74 0.76 13.40
C GLU A 101 7.60 0.15 14.50
N ASN A 102 8.73 0.79 14.82
CA ASN A 102 9.61 0.34 15.92
C ASN A 102 9.45 1.23 17.17
N SER A 103 8.45 2.12 17.16
CA SER A 103 8.20 3.07 18.23
C SER A 103 7.32 2.45 19.31
N GLN A 104 7.58 2.77 20.58
CA GLN A 104 6.75 2.34 21.71
C GLN A 104 5.42 3.11 21.80
N GLN A 105 5.24 4.16 20.99
CA GLN A 105 4.04 4.99 21.00
C GLN A 105 3.64 5.30 19.56
N PRO A 106 2.44 4.91 19.12
CA PRO A 106 2.04 5.09 17.74
C PRO A 106 2.06 6.57 17.37
N ARG A 107 3.00 6.95 16.50
CA ARG A 107 3.22 8.37 16.15
C ARG A 107 2.10 8.95 15.30
N HIS A 108 1.23 8.09 14.75
CA HIS A 108 0.29 8.44 13.70
C HIS A 108 -1.13 8.01 14.06
N VAL A 109 -1.71 8.68 15.05
CA VAL A 109 -3.10 8.45 15.52
C VAL A 109 -4.13 8.46 14.39
N GLY A 110 -3.89 9.26 13.34
CA GLY A 110 -4.74 9.28 12.15
C GLY A 110 -4.83 7.92 11.45
N LEU A 111 -3.71 7.20 11.31
CA LEU A 111 -3.69 5.86 10.72
C LEU A 111 -4.42 4.84 11.60
N LEU A 112 -4.33 4.97 12.92
CA LEU A 112 -4.94 4.04 13.89
C LEU A 112 -6.45 3.88 13.70
N SER A 113 -7.14 4.93 13.23
CA SER A 113 -8.58 4.86 12.97
C SER A 113 -8.95 4.00 11.76
N SER A 114 -8.00 3.75 10.86
CA SER A 114 -8.19 3.07 9.57
C SER A 114 -7.39 1.77 9.42
N CYS A 115 -6.69 1.35 10.48
CA CYS A 115 -5.74 0.24 10.44
C CYS A 115 -5.94 -0.70 11.62
N TYR A 116 -5.56 -1.95 11.43
CA TYR A 116 -5.35 -2.88 12.53
C TYR A 116 -3.93 -2.68 13.06
N VAL A 117 -3.78 -2.67 14.39
CA VAL A 117 -2.49 -2.60 15.05
C VAL A 117 -2.23 -3.95 15.69
N ASP A 118 -1.09 -4.53 15.34
CA ASP A 118 -0.59 -5.75 15.95
C ASP A 118 0.69 -5.41 16.71
N GLU A 119 0.76 -5.82 17.98
CA GLU A 119 1.88 -5.54 18.86
C GLU A 119 2.79 -6.77 18.92
N TYR A 120 3.96 -6.67 18.32
CA TYR A 120 4.97 -7.72 18.40
C TYR A 120 5.72 -7.62 19.72
N LYS A 121 5.42 -8.55 20.63
CA LYS A 121 6.10 -8.64 21.92
C LYS A 121 7.42 -9.38 21.78
N ASN A 122 8.33 -9.11 22.70
CA ASN A 122 9.55 -9.90 22.84
C ASN A 122 9.20 -11.36 23.13
N TRP A 123 9.99 -12.29 22.58
CA TRP A 123 9.84 -13.71 22.86
C TRP A 123 10.04 -14.00 24.35
N THR A 124 9.15 -14.81 24.89
CA THR A 124 9.27 -15.40 26.22
C THR A 124 10.37 -16.46 26.25
N VAL A 125 10.82 -16.82 27.45
CA VAL A 125 11.82 -17.88 27.62
C VAL A 125 11.34 -19.20 27.01
N ASP A 126 10.06 -19.54 27.18
CA ASP A 126 9.48 -20.77 26.65
C ASP A 126 9.46 -20.81 25.12
N GLU A 127 9.13 -19.68 24.46
CA GLU A 127 9.18 -19.56 23.01
C GLU A 127 10.62 -19.68 22.48
N ILE A 128 11.58 -19.04 23.16
CA ILE A 128 13.01 -19.14 22.81
C ILE A 128 13.49 -20.59 22.94
N MET A 129 13.14 -21.26 24.05
CA MET A 129 13.51 -22.66 24.27
C MET A 129 12.88 -23.60 23.25
N SER A 130 11.62 -23.36 22.88
CA SER A 130 10.91 -24.10 21.82
C SER A 130 11.58 -23.93 20.46
N ILE A 131 11.94 -22.70 20.09
CA ILE A 131 12.70 -22.40 18.87
C ILE A 131 14.05 -23.13 18.92
N ALA A 132 14.83 -22.97 20.00
CA ALA A 132 16.13 -23.61 20.13
C ALA A 132 16.05 -25.14 20.02
N GLN A 133 15.07 -25.76 20.67
CA GLN A 133 14.83 -27.20 20.61
C GLN A 133 14.48 -27.66 19.19
N TYR A 134 13.64 -26.91 18.47
CA TYR A 134 13.33 -27.17 17.06
C TYR A 134 14.60 -27.16 16.20
N TRP A 135 15.45 -26.15 16.35
CA TRP A 135 16.70 -26.01 15.58
C TRP A 135 17.72 -27.10 15.90
N MET A 136 17.87 -27.48 17.18
CA MET A 136 18.75 -28.57 17.58
C MET A 136 18.29 -29.94 17.06
N THR A 137 16.97 -30.14 16.94
CA THR A 137 16.38 -31.41 16.48
C THR A 137 16.41 -31.55 14.96
N ASN A 138 16.14 -30.45 14.23
CA ASN A 138 16.00 -30.45 12.77
C ASN A 138 17.26 -30.08 12.00
N LYS A 139 18.45 -30.25 12.61
CA LYS A 139 19.80 -30.04 12.04
C LYS A 139 19.81 -29.51 10.59
N ILE A 140 19.94 -28.19 10.44
CA ILE A 140 20.58 -27.61 9.25
C ILE A 140 22.10 -27.74 9.46
#